data_AF-A0A261GU43-F1
#
_entry.id   AF-A0A261GU43-F1
#
_cell.length_a   1.000
_cell.length_b   1.000
_cell.length_c   1.000
_cell.angle_alpha   90.00
_cell.angle_beta   90.00
_cell.angle_gamma   90.00
#
_symmetry.space_group_name_H-M   'P 1'
#
loop_
_entity.id
_entity.type
_entity.pdbx_description
1 polymer ?
#
loop_
_entity_poly.entity_id
_entity_poly.type
_entity_poly.pdbx_seq_one_letter_code
_entity_poly.pdbx_strand_id
1 'polypeptide(L)'
;MERRNLSREYGHLKAGQKYTIAKPFKDYDNNVYEESLVIEFIGSNFVPYDDGLSLFCVYKGRERQIRLQVRPEAQQEVVHNLQQYLVPVIE
;
A
#
# COMPACT_ATOMS: atom_id res chain seq x y z
N MET A 1 -16.41 -2.89 2.70
CA MET A 1 -15.85 -3.94 1.83
C MET A 1 -15.53 -5.14 2.72
N GLU A 2 -15.90 -6.36 2.33
CA GLU A 2 -15.57 -7.54 3.13
C GLU A 2 -14.11 -7.93 2.92
N ARG A 3 -13.33 -8.05 3.99
CA ARG A 3 -11.90 -8.41 3.93
C ARG A 3 -11.63 -9.74 3.21
N ARG A 4 -12.64 -10.63 3.12
CA ARG A 4 -12.55 -11.94 2.45
C ARG A 4 -12.34 -11.85 0.94
N ASN A 5 -12.71 -10.73 0.33
CA ASN A 5 -12.60 -10.50 -1.12
C ASN A 5 -11.30 -9.80 -1.52
N LEU A 6 -10.42 -9.49 -0.56
CA LEU A 6 -9.12 -8.89 -0.82
C LEU A 6 -8.10 -9.97 -1.14
N SER A 7 -7.19 -9.66 -2.07
CA SER A 7 -5.97 -10.46 -2.19
C SER A 7 -5.17 -10.34 -0.90
N ARG A 8 -4.77 -11.48 -0.34
CA ARG A 8 -3.97 -11.52 0.90
C ARG A 8 -2.51 -11.20 0.67
N GLU A 9 -2.07 -11.17 -0.59
CA GLU A 9 -0.69 -10.91 -0.98
C GLU A 9 -0.65 -9.93 -2.16
N TYR A 10 0.36 -9.07 -2.16
CA TYR A 10 0.67 -8.19 -3.29
C TYR A 10 2.17 -7.90 -3.32
N GLY A 11 2.87 -8.43 -4.32
CA GLY A 11 4.34 -8.39 -4.34
C GLY A 11 4.89 -9.09 -3.10
N HIS A 12 5.64 -8.36 -2.27
CA HIS A 12 6.20 -8.84 -1.00
C HIS A 12 5.29 -8.59 0.21
N LEU A 13 4.17 -7.88 0.03
CA LEU A 13 3.22 -7.56 1.11
C LEU A 13 2.34 -8.77 1.43
N LYS A 14 2.20 -9.11 2.71
CA LYS A 14 1.39 -10.24 3.20
C LYS A 14 0.44 -9.79 4.31
N ALA A 15 -0.83 -10.17 4.18
CA ALA A 15 -1.87 -9.74 5.11
C ALA A 15 -1.55 -10.14 6.56
N GLY A 16 -1.67 -9.19 7.48
CA GLY A 16 -1.32 -9.32 8.90
C GLY A 16 0.14 -8.99 9.23
N GLN A 17 1.00 -8.75 8.22
CA GLN A 17 2.37 -8.30 8.45
C GLN A 17 2.46 -6.78 8.57
N LYS A 18 3.43 -6.31 9.35
CA LYS A 18 3.73 -4.90 9.54
C LYS A 18 4.87 -4.46 8.63
N TYR A 19 4.72 -3.26 8.08
CA TYR A 19 5.68 -2.62 7.21
C TYR A 19 5.92 -1.20 7.68
N THR A 20 7.14 -0.72 7.56
CA THR A 20 7.47 0.68 7.77
C THR A 20 7.63 1.39 6.43
N ILE A 21 7.19 2.64 6.36
CA ILE A 21 7.43 3.51 5.23
C ILE A 21 8.93 3.86 5.23
N ALA A 22 9.70 3.29 4.31
CA ALA A 22 11.14 3.51 4.18
C ALA A 22 11.47 4.72 3.28
N LYS A 23 10.54 5.13 2.43
CA LYS A 23 10.66 6.31 1.57
C LYS A 23 9.31 7.03 1.53
N PRO A 24 9.28 8.37 1.67
CA PRO A 24 8.02 9.08 1.60
C PRO A 24 7.43 9.03 0.19
N PHE A 25 6.11 8.90 0.10
CA PHE A 25 5.40 8.91 -1.18
C PHE A 25 4.01 9.54 -1.05
N LYS A 26 3.43 9.91 -2.19
CA LYS A 26 2.05 10.40 -2.29
C LYS A 26 1.18 9.37 -2.96
N ASP A 27 -0.01 9.17 -2.42
CA ASP A 27 -1.05 8.38 -3.08
C ASP A 27 -1.81 9.21 -4.13
N TYR A 28 -2.77 8.58 -4.79
CA TYR A 28 -3.64 9.20 -5.79
C TYR A 28 -4.46 10.38 -5.23
N ASP A 29 -4.78 10.35 -3.94
CA ASP A 29 -5.55 11.41 -3.26
C ASP A 29 -4.67 12.56 -2.74
N ASN A 30 -3.38 12.55 -3.06
CA ASN A 30 -2.36 13.47 -2.54
C ASN A 30 -2.08 13.33 -1.04
N ASN A 31 -2.49 12.23 -0.39
CA ASN A 31 -2.06 11.95 0.98
C ASN A 31 -0.58 11.59 0.97
N VAL A 32 0.18 12.21 1.88
CA VAL A 32 1.61 11.93 2.06
C VAL A 32 1.79 10.86 3.13
N TYR A 33 2.57 9.84 2.80
CA TYR A 33 3.03 8.82 3.73
C TYR A 33 4.48 9.12 4.05
N GLU A 34 4.74 9.59 5.28
CA GLU A 34 6.08 9.97 5.75
C GLU A 34 6.92 8.77 6.16
N GLU A 35 8.25 8.94 6.13
CA GLU A 35 9.20 7.91 6.56
C GLU A 35 8.99 7.51 8.04
N SER A 36 9.39 6.28 8.38
CA SER A 36 9.30 5.68 9.73
C SER A 36 7.88 5.44 10.26
N LEU A 37 6.85 5.68 9.45
CA LEU A 37 5.48 5.32 9.77
C LEU A 37 5.27 3.80 9.63
N VAL A 38 4.67 3.16 10.64
CA VAL A 38 4.33 1.74 10.58
C VAL A 38 2.87 1.55 10.16
N ILE A 39 2.67 0.64 9.21
CA ILE A 39 1.36 0.15 8.76
C ILE A 39 1.26 -1.36 8.91
N GLU A 40 0.06 -1.88 9.17
CA GLU A 40 -0.24 -3.31 9.06
C GLU A 40 -1.01 -3.54 7.76
N PHE A 41 -0.50 -4.42 6.88
CA PHE A 41 -1.15 -4.69 5.61
C PHE A 41 -2.35 -5.62 5.81
N ILE A 42 -3.51 -5.26 5.28
CA ILE A 42 -4.76 -6.04 5.38
C ILE A 42 -4.98 -6.86 4.10
N GLY A 43 -4.69 -6.28 2.95
CA GLY A 43 -4.88 -6.91 1.65
C GLY A 43 -4.93 -5.88 0.52
N SER A 44 -5.08 -6.34 -0.71
CA SER A 44 -5.14 -5.47 -1.89
C SER A 44 -6.32 -5.78 -2.81
N ASN A 45 -6.64 -4.81 -3.65
CA ASN A 45 -7.55 -4.97 -4.77
C ASN A 45 -7.01 -4.18 -5.97
N PHE A 46 -7.08 -4.74 -7.17
CA PHE A 46 -6.66 -4.07 -8.40
C PHE A 46 -7.84 -3.94 -9.34
N VAL A 47 -8.05 -2.74 -9.89
CA VAL A 47 -9.11 -2.39 -10.84
C VAL A 47 -8.45 -2.13 -12.20
N PRO A 48 -8.45 -3.12 -13.12
CA PRO A 48 -7.68 -3.02 -14.37
C PRO A 48 -8.08 -1.84 -15.25
N TYR A 49 -9.37 -1.47 -15.27
CA TYR A 49 -9.87 -0.40 -16.13
C TYR A 49 -9.26 0.98 -15.79
N ASP A 50 -9.00 1.22 -14.51
CA ASP A 50 -8.48 2.50 -14.01
C ASP A 50 -6.96 2.46 -13.75
N ASP A 51 -6.32 1.32 -14.00
CA ASP A 51 -4.98 1.00 -13.49
C ASP A 51 -4.88 1.20 -11.98
N GLY A 52 -5.99 0.98 -11.27
CA GLY A 52 -6.17 1.39 -9.88
C GLY A 52 -5.81 0.29 -8.89
N LEU A 53 -4.73 0.46 -8.15
CA LEU A 53 -4.35 -0.40 -7.03
C LEU A 53 -4.83 0.21 -5.72
N SER A 54 -5.55 -0.58 -4.93
CA SER A 54 -5.90 -0.25 -3.55
C SER A 54 -5.15 -1.16 -2.59
N LEU A 55 -4.35 -0.58 -1.71
CA LEU A 55 -3.74 -1.27 -0.58
C LEU A 55 -4.52 -0.91 0.69
N PHE A 56 -5.09 -1.91 1.35
CA PHE A 56 -5.78 -1.73 2.61
C PHE A 56 -4.81 -1.97 3.75
N CYS A 57 -4.75 -1.05 4.71
CA CYS A 57 -3.83 -1.13 5.83
C CYS A 57 -4.41 -0.53 7.11
N VAL A 58 -3.93 -0.98 8.27
CA VAL A 58 -4.12 -0.26 9.53
C VAL A 58 -3.00 0.77 9.66
N TYR A 59 -3.38 2.03 9.79
CA TYR A 59 -2.50 3.18 9.96
C TYR A 59 -2.93 3.99 11.18
N LYS A 60 -2.04 4.18 12.15
CA LYS A 60 -2.33 4.88 13.42
C LYS A 60 -3.61 4.35 14.10
N GLY A 61 -3.78 3.02 14.11
CA GLY A 61 -4.92 2.33 14.71
C GLY A 61 -6.23 2.43 13.92
N ARG A 62 -6.23 3.00 12.71
CA ARG A 62 -7.41 3.13 11.85
C ARG A 62 -7.19 2.44 10.53
N GLU A 63 -8.20 1.76 10.02
CA GLU A 63 -8.16 1.26 8.64
C GLU A 63 -8.10 2.43 7.67
N ARG A 64 -7.21 2.31 6.68
CA ARG A 64 -7.02 3.24 5.59
C ARG A 64 -6.86 2.45 4.29
N GLN A 65 -7.25 3.11 3.20
CA GLN A 65 -7.03 2.65 1.84
C GLN A 65 -6.00 3.58 1.21
N ILE A 66 -4.86 3.04 0.81
CA ILE A 66 -3.85 3.72 0.00
C ILE A 66 -4.24 3.46 -1.46
N ARG A 67 -4.61 4.51 -2.19
CA ARG A 67 -4.99 4.40 -3.61
C ARG A 67 -3.81 4.78 -4.49
N LEU A 68 -3.37 3.87 -5.34
CA LEU A 68 -2.24 4.06 -6.25
C LEU A 68 -2.72 3.83 -7.67
N GLN A 69 -2.25 4.63 -8.62
CA GLN A 69 -2.52 4.44 -10.04
C GLN A 69 -1.24 4.00 -10.77
N VAL A 70 -1.32 2.88 -11.47
CA VAL A 70 -0.20 2.25 -12.18
C VAL A 70 -0.02 2.91 -13.55
N ARG A 71 0.32 4.21 -13.53
CA ARG A 71 0.69 5.00 -14.72
C ARG A 71 2.00 5.75 -14.52
N PRO A 72 2.82 5.95 -15.58
CA PRO A 72 4.11 6.62 -15.48
C PRO A 72 4.05 8.01 -14.85
N GLU A 73 3.01 8.78 -15.15
CA GLU A 73 2.75 10.12 -14.63
C GLU A 73 2.16 10.15 -13.21
N ALA A 74 1.87 8.98 -12.65
CA ALA A 74 1.24 8.80 -11.34
C ALA A 74 2.13 7.97 -10.39
N GLN A 75 1.60 6.87 -9.83
CA GLN A 75 2.29 6.09 -8.80
C GLN A 75 2.91 4.79 -9.33
N GLN A 76 3.10 4.63 -10.65
CA GLN A 76 3.69 3.41 -11.21
C GLN A 76 5.07 3.10 -10.62
N GLU A 77 5.92 4.11 -10.41
CA GLU A 77 7.24 3.91 -9.82
C GLU A 77 7.13 3.34 -8.40
N VAL A 78 6.23 3.89 -7.58
CA VAL A 78 5.96 3.38 -6.23
C VAL A 78 5.47 1.94 -6.29
N VAL A 79 4.51 1.63 -7.17
CA VAL A 79 3.93 0.29 -7.31
C VAL A 79 4.97 -0.75 -7.74
N HIS A 80 5.77 -0.43 -8.76
CA HIS A 80 6.80 -1.34 -9.27
C HIS A 80 7.98 -1.51 -8.30
N ASN A 81 8.23 -0.53 -7.43
CA ASN A 81 9.30 -0.55 -6.45
C ASN A 81 8.79 -0.64 -5.00
N LEU A 82 7.60 -1.21 -4.75
CA LEU A 82 6.97 -1.23 -3.43
C LEU A 82 7.90 -1.72 -2.30
N GLN A 83 8.79 -2.66 -2.59
CA GLN A 83 9.79 -3.17 -1.64
C GLN A 83 10.80 -2.12 -1.14
N GLN A 84 10.98 -1.02 -1.87
CA GLN A 84 11.81 0.11 -1.45
C GLN A 84 11.03 1.14 -0.61
N TYR A 85 9.71 1.15 -0.72
CA TYR A 85 8.82 2.10 -0.03
C TYR A 85 8.24 1.51 1.26
N LEU A 86 7.92 0.21 1.25
CA LEU A 86 7.33 -0.52 2.35
C LEU A 86 8.25 -1.67 2.73
N VAL A 87 9.02 -1.53 3.80
CA VAL A 87 9.93 -2.60 4.23
C VAL A 87 9.36 -3.34 5.44
N PRO A 88 9.48 -4.68 5.52
CA PRO A 88 9.00 -5.43 6.68
C PRO A 88 9.60 -4.89 7.99
N VAL A 89 8.77 -4.74 9.01
CA VAL A 89 9.29 -4.49 10.37
C VAL A 89 9.81 -5.83 10.90
N ILE A 90 11.12 -5.89 11.17
CA ILE A 90 11.74 -7.05 11.83
C ILE A 90 11.61 -6.78 13.33
N GLU A 91 10.84 -7.62 14.03
CA GLU A 91 10.78 -7.66 15.50
C GLU A 91 11.97 -8.41 16.09
#